data_AF-A0A537DW79-F1
#
_entry.id   AF-A0A537DW79-F1
#
_cell.length_a   1.000
_cell.length_b   1.000
_cell.length_c   1.000
_cell.angle_alpha   90.00
_cell.angle_beta   90.00
_cell.angle_gamma   90.00
#
_symmetry.space_group_name_H-M   'P 1'
#
loop_
_entity.id
_entity.type
_entity.pdbx_description
1 polymer ?
#
loop_
_entity_poly.entity_id
_entity_poly.type
_entity_poly.pdbx_seq_one_letter_code
_entity_poly.pdbx_strand_id
1 'polypeptide(L)'
;MRLSTRAVAGLTKSTPFLELAQLCQRVEATSKRNEKIVLISTFLKSIGPEEVPLATLFLAGKAFPESDPRVLEISYATVSDASKNLGQSRLTEHLLMIRDVYNTLERIAETSGSRSRDRKLSLLQTILTQTSQLEAEYLTRMMLGEMRIGVVEGVLLDAIAEASGVPSK
;
A
#
# COMPACT_ATOMS: atom_id res chain seq x y z
N MET A 1 1.37 -45.00 -17.17
CA MET A 1 1.25 -44.58 -15.76
C MET A 1 2.42 -43.68 -15.40
N ARG A 2 2.19 -42.36 -15.33
CA ARG A 2 2.85 -41.35 -14.48
C ARG A 2 2.20 -39.99 -14.78
N LEU A 3 1.33 -39.58 -13.87
CA LEU A 3 0.80 -38.22 -13.76
C LEU A 3 1.75 -37.44 -12.85
N SER A 4 2.31 -36.34 -13.35
CA SER A 4 2.99 -35.25 -12.61
C SER A 4 3.50 -34.29 -13.68
N THR A 5 3.21 -33.00 -13.68
CA THR A 5 3.18 -32.09 -12.55
C THR A 5 2.14 -31.00 -12.81
N ARG A 6 1.30 -30.82 -11.80
CA ARG A 6 0.23 -29.86 -11.61
C ARG A 6 0.62 -28.44 -12.07
N ALA A 7 0.28 -28.08 -13.31
CA ALA A 7 0.16 -26.69 -13.73
C ALA A 7 -1.15 -26.13 -13.15
N VAL A 8 -1.09 -25.69 -11.90
CA VAL A 8 -2.10 -24.77 -11.36
C VAL A 8 -1.31 -23.57 -10.83
N ALA A 9 -0.73 -22.81 -11.77
CA ALA A 9 -0.43 -21.41 -11.51
C ALA A 9 -1.80 -20.73 -11.41
N GLY A 10 -2.32 -20.63 -10.18
CA GLY A 10 -3.48 -19.79 -9.92
C GLY A 10 -3.17 -18.40 -10.46
N LEU A 11 -4.07 -17.83 -11.25
CA LEU A 11 -4.04 -16.42 -11.60
C LEU A 11 -3.96 -15.65 -10.28
N THR A 12 -2.77 -15.18 -9.90
CA THR A 12 -2.58 -14.36 -8.70
C THR A 12 -3.47 -13.14 -8.89
N LYS A 13 -4.50 -13.02 -8.07
CA LYS A 13 -5.44 -11.92 -8.15
C LYS A 13 -4.64 -10.67 -7.80
N SER A 14 -4.50 -9.76 -8.77
CA SER A 14 -3.80 -8.50 -8.58
C SER A 14 -4.82 -7.43 -8.25
N THR A 15 -4.71 -6.80 -7.09
CA THR A 15 -5.64 -5.75 -6.66
C THR A 15 -5.14 -4.36 -7.05
N PRO A 16 -5.95 -3.54 -7.74
CA PRO A 16 -5.64 -2.14 -7.98
C PRO A 16 -5.43 -1.36 -6.68
N PHE A 17 -4.41 -0.52 -6.64
CA PHE A 17 -4.11 0.34 -5.49
C PHE A 17 -5.26 1.32 -5.19
N LEU A 18 -6.02 1.73 -6.21
CA LEU A 18 -7.25 2.49 -6.05
C LEU A 18 -8.25 1.84 -5.09
N GLU A 19 -8.39 0.50 -5.08
CA GLU A 19 -9.32 -0.18 -4.17
C GLU A 19 -8.87 -0.02 -2.70
N LEU A 20 -7.57 -0.09 -2.45
CA LEU A 20 -6.99 0.18 -1.12
C LEU A 20 -7.18 1.65 -0.72
N ALA A 21 -6.96 2.59 -1.65
CA ALA A 21 -7.17 4.02 -1.41
C ALA A 21 -8.64 4.32 -1.07
N GLN A 22 -9.59 3.69 -1.77
CA GLN A 22 -11.02 3.77 -1.47
C GLN A 22 -11.38 3.11 -0.13
N LEU A 23 -10.71 2.03 0.27
CA LEU A 23 -10.85 1.48 1.63
C LEU A 23 -10.41 2.52 2.67
N CYS A 24 -9.22 3.11 2.52
CA CYS A 24 -8.71 4.14 3.43
C CYS A 24 -9.69 5.30 3.60
N GLN A 25 -10.27 5.80 2.49
CA GLN A 25 -11.28 6.85 2.51
C GLN A 25 -12.53 6.46 3.32
N ARG A 26 -13.07 5.26 3.11
CA ARG A 26 -14.25 4.79 3.83
C ARG A 26 -13.97 4.58 5.32
N VAL A 27 -12.79 4.08 5.67
CA VAL A 27 -12.35 3.88 7.05
C VAL A 27 -12.12 5.20 7.77
N GLU A 28 -11.57 6.21 7.10
CA GLU A 28 -11.39 7.57 7.62
C GLU A 28 -12.73 8.28 7.84
N ALA A 29 -13.72 8.03 6.98
CA ALA A 29 -15.04 8.65 7.06
C ALA A 29 -15.92 8.17 8.24
N THR A 30 -15.54 7.08 8.93
CA THR A 30 -16.26 6.59 10.12
C THR A 30 -15.43 6.75 11.39
N SER A 31 -16.09 7.08 12.49
CA SER A 31 -15.48 7.09 13.83
C SER A 31 -15.70 5.79 14.59
N LYS A 32 -16.56 4.89 14.09
CA LYS A 32 -16.96 3.67 14.81
C LYS A 32 -15.95 2.55 14.59
N ARG A 33 -15.32 2.12 15.69
CA ARG A 33 -14.32 1.03 15.71
C ARG A 33 -14.79 -0.21 14.94
N ASN A 34 -16.00 -0.70 15.24
CA ASN A 34 -16.51 -1.94 14.62
C ASN A 34 -16.76 -1.78 13.12
N GLU A 35 -17.20 -0.62 12.64
CA GLU A 35 -17.36 -0.38 11.20
C GLU A 35 -16.00 -0.40 10.48
N LYS A 36 -14.94 0.14 11.09
CA LYS A 36 -13.58 0.03 10.54
C LYS A 36 -13.12 -1.40 10.43
N ILE A 37 -13.35 -2.20 11.47
CA ILE A 37 -12.99 -3.62 11.50
C ILE A 37 -13.67 -4.37 10.35
N VAL A 38 -14.99 -4.19 10.19
CA VAL A 38 -15.77 -4.83 9.12
C VAL A 38 -15.30 -4.39 7.73
N LEU A 39 -15.03 -3.09 7.52
CA LEU A 39 -14.53 -2.58 6.25
C LEU A 39 -13.19 -3.21 5.87
N ILE A 40 -12.25 -3.26 6.82
CA ILE A 40 -10.91 -3.81 6.61
C ILE A 40 -10.98 -5.33 6.44
N SER A 41 -11.71 -6.05 7.31
CA SER A 41 -11.81 -7.51 7.25
C SER A 41 -12.43 -7.99 5.94
N THR A 42 -13.46 -7.27 5.46
CA THR A 42 -14.12 -7.55 4.17
C THR A 42 -13.16 -7.36 3.01
N PHE A 43 -12.33 -6.31 3.04
CA PHE A 43 -11.31 -6.09 2.02
C PHE A 43 -10.22 -7.19 2.06
N LEU A 44 -9.71 -7.53 3.24
CA LEU A 44 -8.68 -8.58 3.37
C LEU A 44 -9.19 -9.94 2.89
N LYS A 45 -10.49 -10.25 3.07
CA LYS A 45 -11.13 -11.45 2.52
C LYS A 45 -11.28 -11.44 0.99
N SER A 46 -11.26 -10.27 0.35
CA SER A 46 -11.49 -10.15 -1.09
C SER A 46 -10.22 -10.21 -1.92
N ILE A 47 -9.04 -9.96 -1.34
CA ILE A 47 -7.75 -9.92 -2.05
C ILE A 47 -7.00 -11.25 -1.98
N GLY A 48 -5.96 -11.41 -2.81
CA GLY A 48 -5.10 -12.59 -2.77
C GLY A 48 -4.33 -12.69 -1.44
N PRO A 49 -4.11 -13.91 -0.90
CA PRO A 49 -3.39 -14.09 0.36
C PRO A 49 -1.96 -13.52 0.34
N GLU A 50 -1.33 -13.46 -0.84
CA GLU A 50 -0.03 -12.86 -1.08
C GLU A 50 -0.02 -11.32 -1.01
N GLU A 51 -1.18 -10.66 -1.10
CA GLU A 51 -1.32 -9.20 -1.00
C GLU A 51 -1.78 -8.76 0.40
N VAL A 52 -2.33 -9.67 1.21
CA VAL A 52 -2.76 -9.38 2.60
C VAL A 52 -1.66 -8.74 3.44
N PRO A 53 -0.40 -9.24 3.46
CA PRO A 53 0.68 -8.59 4.19
C PRO A 53 0.96 -7.16 3.69
N LEU A 54 0.92 -6.95 2.37
CA LEU A 54 1.19 -5.64 1.75
C LEU A 54 0.10 -4.63 2.11
N ALA A 55 -1.17 -5.03 1.95
CA ALA A 55 -2.31 -4.20 2.34
C ALA A 55 -2.29 -3.85 3.84
N THR A 56 -1.94 -4.82 4.69
CA THR A 56 -1.84 -4.61 6.14
C THR A 56 -0.74 -3.61 6.49
N LEU A 57 0.44 -3.71 5.86
CA LEU A 57 1.53 -2.75 6.03
C LEU A 57 1.07 -1.34 5.64
N PHE A 58 0.46 -1.20 4.47
CA PHE A 58 0.01 0.11 3.97
C PHE A 58 -1.10 0.72 4.83
N LEU A 59 -2.06 -0.07 5.31
CA LEU A 59 -3.08 0.37 6.27
C LEU A 59 -2.48 0.82 7.59
N ALA A 60 -1.41 0.18 8.04
CA ALA A 60 -0.64 0.58 9.22
C ALA A 60 0.26 1.80 8.97
N GLY A 61 0.31 2.34 7.75
CA GLY A 61 1.19 3.44 7.37
C GLY A 61 2.66 3.05 7.33
N LYS A 62 2.96 1.78 7.04
CA LYS A 62 4.32 1.25 6.95
C LYS A 62 4.62 0.83 5.52
N ALA A 63 5.79 1.21 5.01
CA ALA A 63 6.28 0.74 3.72
C ALA A 63 6.86 -0.70 3.81
N PHE A 64 7.47 -1.03 4.96
CA PHE A 64 8.15 -2.30 5.22
C PHE A 64 7.81 -2.82 6.62
N PRO A 65 7.88 -4.14 6.85
CA PRO A 65 7.70 -4.71 8.18
C PRO A 65 8.86 -4.34 9.11
N GLU A 66 8.64 -4.38 10.43
CA GLU A 66 9.66 -3.98 11.42
C GLU A 66 10.91 -4.87 11.42
N SER A 67 10.79 -6.12 10.96
CA SER A 67 11.92 -7.02 10.79
C SER A 67 12.78 -6.70 9.57
N ASP A 68 12.31 -5.83 8.68
CA ASP A 68 13.05 -5.41 7.50
C ASP A 68 13.93 -4.20 7.84
N PRO A 69 15.25 -4.28 7.63
CA PRO A 69 16.16 -3.17 7.93
C PRO A 69 16.01 -2.00 6.95
N ARG A 70 15.30 -2.18 5.83
CA ARG A 70 15.12 -1.14 4.82
C ARG A 70 14.23 -0.01 5.34
N VAL A 71 14.67 1.22 5.09
CA VAL A 71 13.88 2.43 5.27
C VAL A 71 13.92 3.21 3.96
N LEU A 72 12.87 3.98 3.64
CA LEU A 72 12.83 4.74 2.40
C LEU A 72 13.94 5.81 2.33
N GLU A 73 14.39 6.30 3.49
CA GLU A 73 15.29 7.47 3.64
C GLU A 73 14.86 8.66 2.78
N ILE A 74 13.56 8.90 2.70
CA ILE A 74 12.99 10.06 2.00
C ILE A 74 12.57 11.09 3.04
N SER A 75 12.99 12.34 2.82
CA SER A 75 12.56 13.44 3.67
C SER A 75 11.16 13.91 3.25
N TYR A 76 10.45 14.58 4.16
CA TYR A 76 9.19 15.27 3.84
C TYR A 76 9.35 16.22 2.65
N ALA A 77 10.48 16.94 2.56
CA ALA A 77 10.79 17.81 1.44
C ALA A 77 10.85 17.04 0.11
N THR A 78 11.48 15.86 0.09
CA THR A 78 11.56 15.01 -1.10
C THR A 78 10.19 14.56 -1.59
N VAL A 79 9.32 14.14 -0.67
CA VAL A 79 7.95 13.75 -0.99
C VAL A 79 7.13 14.94 -1.47
N SER A 80 7.24 16.09 -0.79
CA SER A 80 6.58 17.33 -1.19
C SER A 80 7.01 17.79 -2.58
N ASP A 81 8.31 17.74 -2.88
CA ASP A 81 8.86 18.10 -4.19
C ASP A 81 8.38 17.18 -5.31
N ALA A 82 8.25 15.88 -5.04
CA ALA A 82 7.68 14.92 -5.99
C ALA A 82 6.19 15.22 -6.29
N SER A 83 5.46 15.73 -5.30
CA SER A 83 4.02 16.00 -5.41
C SER A 83 3.64 17.36 -6.02
N LYS A 84 4.56 18.35 -6.04
CA LYS A 84 4.28 19.74 -6.45
C LYS A 84 3.75 19.92 -7.88
N ASN A 85 4.06 18.99 -8.80
CA ASN A 85 3.73 19.13 -10.23
C ASN A 85 2.75 18.08 -10.76
N LEU A 86 2.14 17.27 -9.88
CA LEU A 86 1.25 16.19 -10.30
C LEU A 86 -0.03 16.67 -10.99
N GLY A 87 -0.46 17.91 -10.76
CA GLY A 87 -1.68 18.46 -11.35
C GLY A 87 -1.64 18.66 -12.88
N GLN A 88 -0.46 18.62 -13.50
CA GLN A 88 -0.28 18.96 -14.92
C GLN A 88 0.01 17.75 -15.83
N SER A 89 0.27 16.56 -15.27
CA SER A 89 0.62 15.37 -16.06
C SER A 89 0.34 14.08 -15.29
N ARG A 90 -0.93 13.70 -15.16
CA ARG A 90 -1.33 12.36 -14.69
C ARG A 90 -1.65 11.49 -15.89
N LEU A 91 -1.11 10.27 -15.89
CA LEU A 91 -1.50 9.24 -16.84
C LEU A 91 -2.79 8.60 -16.31
N THR A 92 -3.94 9.15 -16.71
CA THR A 92 -5.27 8.70 -16.23
C THR A 92 -5.67 7.28 -16.67
N GLU A 93 -4.84 6.61 -17.47
CA GLU A 93 -5.10 5.27 -18.00
C GLU A 93 -4.27 4.16 -17.34
N HIS A 94 -3.37 4.47 -16.39
CA HIS A 94 -2.55 3.44 -15.76
C HIS A 94 -3.23 2.85 -14.51
N LEU A 95 -3.47 1.53 -14.53
CA LEU A 95 -3.93 0.79 -13.36
C LEU A 95 -2.73 0.37 -12.52
N LEU A 96 -2.42 1.14 -11.48
CA LEU A 96 -1.36 0.83 -10.53
C LEU A 96 -1.82 -0.25 -9.55
N MET A 97 -1.07 -1.36 -9.40
CA MET A 97 -1.42 -2.44 -8.48
C MET A 97 -0.76 -2.26 -7.11
N ILE A 98 -1.32 -2.88 -6.05
CA ILE A 98 -0.72 -2.89 -4.70
C ILE A 98 0.73 -3.39 -4.76
N ARG A 99 0.98 -4.43 -5.56
CA ARG A 99 2.32 -4.99 -5.76
C ARG A 99 3.27 -4.03 -6.47
N ASP A 100 2.80 -3.25 -7.44
CA ASP A 100 3.63 -2.27 -8.15
C ASP A 100 4.09 -1.15 -7.22
N VAL A 101 3.20 -0.72 -6.31
CA VAL A 101 3.54 0.22 -5.24
C VAL A 101 4.64 -0.36 -4.37
N TYR A 102 4.46 -1.56 -3.84
CA TYR A 102 5.45 -2.20 -2.98
C TYR A 102 6.82 -2.35 -3.66
N ASN A 103 6.84 -2.88 -4.89
CA ASN A 103 8.07 -3.04 -5.67
C ASN A 103 8.79 -1.69 -5.90
N THR A 104 8.03 -0.60 -6.08
CA THR A 104 8.61 0.73 -6.25
C THR A 104 9.23 1.24 -4.95
N LEU A 105 8.58 1.00 -3.81
CA LEU A 105 9.12 1.33 -2.49
C LEU A 105 10.42 0.57 -2.22
N GLU A 106 10.48 -0.72 -2.55
CA GLU A 106 11.71 -1.53 -2.45
C GLU A 106 12.84 -0.92 -3.27
N ARG A 107 12.57 -0.59 -4.54
CA ARG A 107 13.57 0.08 -5.41
C ARG A 107 14.05 1.42 -4.85
N ILE A 108 13.16 2.19 -4.22
CA ILE A 108 13.52 3.45 -3.55
C ILE A 108 14.45 3.16 -2.37
N ALA A 109 14.11 2.22 -1.50
CA ALA A 109 14.91 1.88 -0.33
C ALA A 109 16.30 1.33 -0.70
N GLU A 110 16.39 0.54 -1.77
CA GLU A 110 17.65 -0.05 -2.26
C GLU A 110 18.54 0.95 -3.02
N THR A 111 17.99 2.11 -3.41
CA THR A 111 18.73 3.13 -4.15
C THR A 111 19.74 3.85 -3.23
N SER A 112 21.04 3.62 -3.46
CA SER A 112 22.14 4.17 -2.66
C SER A 112 23.25 4.81 -3.52
N GLY A 113 24.21 5.49 -2.88
CA GLY A 113 25.36 6.16 -3.55
C GLY A 113 25.16 7.64 -3.85
N SER A 114 26.16 8.30 -4.43
CA SER A 114 26.27 9.78 -4.56
C SER A 114 25.11 10.48 -5.29
N ARG A 115 24.39 9.76 -6.15
CA ARG A 115 23.21 10.26 -6.88
C ARG A 115 21.90 9.61 -6.42
N SER A 116 21.87 9.05 -5.21
CA SER A 116 20.70 8.33 -4.71
C SER A 116 19.49 9.24 -4.56
N ARG A 117 19.68 10.46 -4.03
CA ARG A 117 18.61 11.45 -3.83
C ARG A 117 17.84 11.73 -5.13
N ASP A 118 18.53 12.08 -6.21
CA ASP A 118 17.89 12.40 -7.49
C ASP A 118 17.17 11.19 -8.09
N ARG A 119 17.74 9.99 -7.94
CA ARG A 119 17.12 8.74 -8.40
C ARG A 119 15.87 8.39 -7.59
N LYS A 120 15.91 8.53 -6.26
CA LYS A 120 14.74 8.36 -5.39
C LYS A 120 13.65 9.36 -5.75
N LEU A 121 14.00 10.62 -5.99
CA LEU A 121 13.05 11.65 -6.44
C LEU A 121 12.41 11.29 -7.78
N SER A 122 13.20 10.81 -8.75
CA SER A 122 12.66 10.38 -10.04
C SER A 122 11.71 9.20 -9.91
N LEU A 123 12.02 8.20 -9.08
CA LEU A 123 11.12 7.06 -8.83
C LEU A 123 9.81 7.52 -8.19
N LEU A 124 9.88 8.41 -7.20
CA LEU A 124 8.70 9.00 -6.55
C LEU A 124 7.84 9.77 -7.56
N GLN A 125 8.45 10.60 -8.40
CA GLN A 125 7.73 11.33 -9.44
C GLN A 125 7.05 10.38 -10.43
N THR A 126 7.74 9.32 -10.87
CA THR A 126 7.18 8.34 -11.80
C THR A 126 5.96 7.61 -11.23
N ILE A 127 6.01 7.13 -10.00
CA ILE A 127 4.84 6.45 -9.42
C ILE A 127 3.69 7.42 -9.18
N LEU A 128 3.98 8.64 -8.72
CA LEU A 128 2.93 9.62 -8.45
C LEU A 128 2.22 10.10 -9.73
N THR A 129 2.89 10.15 -10.89
CA THR A 129 2.21 10.49 -12.16
C THR A 129 1.29 9.39 -12.66
N GLN A 130 1.42 8.17 -12.16
CA GLN A 130 0.55 7.03 -12.44
C GLN A 130 -0.66 6.93 -11.50
N THR A 131 -0.72 7.78 -10.46
CA THR A 131 -1.79 7.75 -9.46
C THR A 131 -2.93 8.72 -9.80
N SER A 132 -4.16 8.30 -9.52
CA SER A 132 -5.30 9.21 -9.34
C SER A 132 -5.08 10.14 -8.13
N GLN A 133 -5.93 11.15 -7.96
CA GLN A 133 -5.84 12.06 -6.81
C GLN A 133 -5.94 11.33 -5.47
N LEU A 134 -6.85 10.37 -5.36
CA LEU A 134 -7.07 9.59 -4.14
C LEU A 134 -5.89 8.66 -3.84
N GLU A 135 -5.34 8.02 -4.86
CA GLU A 135 -4.16 7.17 -4.73
C GLU A 135 -2.93 8.00 -4.32
N ALA A 136 -2.70 9.15 -4.96
CA ALA A 136 -1.59 10.05 -4.63
C ALA A 136 -1.63 10.49 -3.17
N GLU A 137 -2.82 10.80 -2.66
CA GLU A 137 -3.05 11.21 -1.28
C GLU A 137 -2.64 10.12 -0.29
N TYR A 138 -3.20 8.91 -0.42
CA TYR A 138 -2.90 7.83 0.52
C TYR A 138 -1.49 7.24 0.34
N LEU A 139 -0.95 7.22 -0.88
CA LEU A 139 0.44 6.86 -1.12
C LEU A 139 1.39 7.84 -0.41
N THR A 140 1.14 9.14 -0.53
CA THR A 140 1.93 10.19 0.14
C THR A 140 1.85 10.04 1.66
N ARG A 141 0.66 9.88 2.22
CA ARG A 141 0.48 9.68 3.66
C ARG A 141 1.19 8.42 4.17
N MET A 142 1.11 7.31 3.44
CA MET A 142 1.80 6.06 3.79
C MET A 142 3.32 6.26 3.77
N MET A 143 3.88 6.88 2.73
CA MET A 143 5.31 7.14 2.62
C MET A 143 5.86 8.02 3.75
N LEU A 144 5.03 8.92 4.28
CA LEU A 144 5.36 9.78 5.40
C LEU A 144 5.08 9.14 6.77
N GLY A 145 4.44 7.97 6.82
CA GLY A 145 4.04 7.32 8.07
C GLY A 145 2.84 7.98 8.76
N GLU A 146 2.07 8.78 8.04
CA GLU A 146 1.01 9.64 8.58
C GLU A 146 -0.38 9.33 7.98
N MET A 147 -0.80 8.07 7.98
CA MET A 147 -2.08 7.66 7.38
C MET A 147 -3.29 8.40 7.97
N ARG A 148 -3.33 8.59 9.29
CA ARG A 148 -4.37 9.31 10.04
C ARG A 148 -5.82 8.89 9.76
N ILE A 149 -6.03 7.67 9.25
CA ILE A 149 -7.37 7.10 8.98
C ILE A 149 -8.06 6.53 10.24
N GLY A 150 -7.45 6.70 11.41
CA GLY A 150 -7.93 6.18 12.69
C GLY A 150 -7.94 4.64 12.76
N VAL A 151 -6.97 4.00 12.09
CA VAL A 151 -6.62 2.58 12.23
C VAL A 151 -5.41 2.50 13.14
N VAL A 152 -5.65 2.15 14.40
CA VAL A 152 -4.59 1.79 15.34
C VAL A 152 -4.33 0.29 15.27
N GLU A 153 -3.21 -0.17 15.82
CA GLU A 153 -2.79 -1.58 15.78
C GLU A 153 -3.91 -2.53 16.24
N GLY A 154 -4.61 -2.23 17.33
CA GLY A 154 -5.71 -3.07 17.82
C GLY A 154 -6.91 -3.17 16.86
N VAL A 155 -7.19 -2.15 16.04
CA VAL A 155 -8.25 -2.22 15.03
C VAL A 155 -7.83 -3.13 13.88
N LEU A 156 -6.57 -3.01 13.45
CA LEU A 156 -6.03 -3.80 12.36
C LEU A 156 -5.90 -5.28 12.76
N LEU A 157 -5.45 -5.57 13.99
CA LEU A 157 -5.38 -6.92 14.53
C LEU A 157 -6.76 -7.60 14.57
N ASP A 158 -7.79 -6.91 15.05
CA ASP A 158 -9.14 -7.45 15.07
C ASP A 158 -9.70 -7.69 13.66
N ALA A 159 -9.40 -6.79 12.72
CA ALA A 159 -9.80 -6.97 11.32
C ALA A 159 -9.11 -8.18 10.67
N ILE A 160 -7.83 -8.41 10.97
CA ILE A 160 -7.08 -9.60 10.51
C ILE A 160 -7.67 -10.87 11.14
N ALA A 161 -7.97 -10.84 12.44
CA ALA A 161 -8.57 -11.97 13.14
C ALA A 161 -9.93 -12.34 12.52
N GLU A 162 -10.79 -11.35 12.33
CA GLU A 162 -12.09 -11.52 11.68
C GLU A 162 -11.97 -11.97 10.22
N ALA A 163 -10.99 -11.45 9.47
CA ALA A 163 -10.71 -11.88 8.10
C ALA A 163 -10.29 -13.36 8.04
N SER A 164 -9.54 -13.81 9.03
CA SER A 164 -8.98 -15.16 9.12
C SER A 164 -9.92 -16.17 9.80
N GLY A 165 -11.07 -15.73 10.30
CA GLY A 165 -12.01 -16.59 11.04
C GLY A 165 -11.48 -17.05 12.41
N VAL A 166 -10.48 -16.35 12.95
CA VAL A 166 -9.95 -16.61 14.30
C VAL A 166 -10.53 -15.61 15.29
N PRO A 167 -10.72 -15.98 16.57
CA PRO A 167 -11.16 -15.03 17.58
C PRO A 167 -10.19 -13.84 17.68
N SER A 168 -10.71 -12.62 17.62
CA SER A 168 -10.01 -11.46 18.18
C SER A 168 -10.08 -11.57 19.72
N LYS A 169 -9.02 -11.15 20.42
CA LYS A 169 -8.86 -11.31 21.88
C LYS A 169 -10.12 -11.12 22.72
#